data_AF-A0A2H6GZ17-F1
#
_entry.id   AF-A0A2H6GZ17-F1
#
_cell.length_a   1.000
_cell.length_b   1.000
_cell.length_c   1.000
_cell.angle_alpha   90.00
_cell.angle_beta   90.00
_cell.angle_gamma   90.00
#
_symmetry.space_group_name_H-M   'P 1'
#
loop_
_entity.id
_entity.type
_entity.pdbx_description
1 polymer ?
#
loop_
_entity_poly.entity_id
_entity_poly.type
_entity_poly.pdbx_seq_one_letter_code
_entity_poly.pdbx_strand_id
1 'polypeptide(L)'
;MLKATFYIESQGPDEKVVKTSIENLTKSVKKEPGCTIIKAVTEDIAEEEGNYSTSLELDLEFEGLQEYLIAAMRFAPYAIIFDSPTKLSLTADEFVKTIANITAFTKIVFRKHGIRAILSKAPEDKQKNPDDYAGEEGKLTEEEIEGYLDQGALRVKIVVQAEGSEEEATKNLLSTLGYDVFVHKMKASNMGDKTLVAFHAFMYEPKTLAELSIKLIPILIELIEPETVELSMLQMQDMGLELASAYFELAHLAYLNKSPS
;
A
#
# COMPACT_ATOMS: atom_id res chain seq x y z
N MET A 1 10.57 15.40 -11.10
CA MET A 1 11.38 14.34 -10.48
C MET A 1 11.20 14.44 -8.98
N LEU A 2 11.01 13.30 -8.32
CA LEU A 2 10.93 13.20 -6.87
C LEU A 2 12.31 12.86 -6.33
N LYS A 3 12.62 13.31 -5.11
CA LYS A 3 13.87 12.97 -4.41
C LYS A 3 13.55 12.48 -3.02
N ALA A 4 14.15 11.36 -2.64
CA ALA A 4 14.05 10.83 -1.30
C ALA A 4 15.31 10.05 -0.93
N THR A 5 15.60 10.03 0.35
CA THR A 5 16.67 9.23 0.93
C THR A 5 16.07 7.98 1.58
N PHE A 6 16.53 6.80 1.17
CA PHE A 6 16.12 5.52 1.73
C PHE A 6 17.19 5.03 2.70
N TYR A 7 16.76 4.62 3.89
CA TYR A 7 17.59 3.95 4.88
C TYR A 7 17.19 2.48 4.96
N ILE A 8 18.14 1.59 4.67
CA ILE A 8 17.90 0.15 4.61
C ILE A 8 18.91 -0.55 5.51
N GLU A 9 18.41 -1.39 6.41
CA GLU A 9 19.24 -2.19 7.31
C GLU A 9 19.40 -3.61 6.78
N SER A 10 20.58 -4.18 6.94
CA SER A 10 20.82 -5.60 6.71
C SER A 10 21.48 -6.21 7.94
N GLN A 11 20.88 -7.27 8.47
CA GLN A 11 21.39 -8.03 9.60
C GLN A 11 21.51 -9.52 9.24
N GLY A 12 22.52 -10.20 9.78
CA GLY A 12 22.68 -11.64 9.59
C GLY A 12 23.78 -12.27 10.44
N PRO A 13 23.87 -13.61 10.45
CA PRO A 13 24.82 -14.34 11.29
C PRO A 13 26.26 -14.37 10.74
N ASP A 14 26.48 -13.80 9.54
CA ASP A 14 27.77 -13.84 8.84
C ASP A 14 28.03 -12.51 8.12
N GLU A 15 29.20 -11.91 8.36
CA GLU A 15 29.62 -10.63 7.80
C GLU A 15 29.55 -10.61 6.26
N LYS A 16 29.99 -11.70 5.63
CA LYS A 16 30.02 -11.82 4.16
C LYS A 16 28.61 -11.88 3.59
N VAL A 17 27.67 -12.53 4.29
CA VAL A 17 26.24 -12.53 3.91
C VAL A 17 25.69 -11.11 3.94
N VAL A 18 25.92 -10.37 5.03
CA VAL A 18 25.46 -8.98 5.20
C VAL A 18 26.04 -8.08 4.10
N LYS A 19 27.35 -8.14 3.87
CA LYS A 19 28.02 -7.38 2.80
C LYS A 19 27.46 -7.70 1.41
N THR A 20 27.31 -8.98 1.10
CA THR A 20 26.79 -9.44 -0.20
C THR A 20 25.34 -8.99 -0.41
N SER A 21 24.54 -8.97 0.66
CA SER A 21 23.15 -8.48 0.63
C SER A 21 23.09 -7.02 0.18
N ILE A 22 23.85 -6.14 0.82
CA ILE A 22 23.92 -4.71 0.49
C ILE A 22 24.47 -4.46 -0.93
N GLU A 23 25.51 -5.19 -1.34
CA GLU A 23 26.04 -5.08 -2.70
C GLU A 23 25.01 -5.48 -3.77
N ASN A 24 24.24 -6.54 -3.50
CA ASN A 24 23.19 -7.00 -4.40
C ASN A 24 21.99 -6.05 -4.43
N LEU A 25 21.62 -5.49 -3.28
CA LEU A 25 20.59 -4.46 -3.16
C LEU A 25 20.97 -3.24 -4.01
N THR A 26 22.17 -2.70 -3.84
CA THR A 26 22.66 -1.55 -4.62
C THR A 26 22.67 -1.85 -6.13
N LYS A 27 23.08 -3.06 -6.54
CA LYS A 27 23.03 -3.50 -7.95
C LYS A 27 21.59 -3.61 -8.48
N SER A 28 20.63 -3.95 -7.61
CA SER A 28 19.22 -4.09 -7.97
C SER A 28 18.57 -2.71 -8.14
N VAL A 29 18.86 -1.76 -7.25
CA VAL A 29 18.39 -0.37 -7.35
C VAL A 29 18.85 0.27 -8.67
N LYS A 30 20.11 0.05 -9.09
CA LYS A 30 20.64 0.53 -10.39
C LYS A 30 19.90 0.01 -11.62
N LYS A 31 19.10 -1.05 -11.47
CA LYS A 31 18.32 -1.65 -12.56
C LYS A 31 16.84 -1.29 -12.48
N GLU A 32 16.42 -0.55 -11.45
CA GLU A 32 15.01 -0.21 -11.26
C GLU A 32 14.63 0.91 -12.25
N PRO A 33 13.62 0.69 -13.11
CA PRO A 33 13.19 1.70 -14.09
C PRO A 33 12.76 3.01 -13.44
N GLY A 34 13.21 4.13 -14.00
CA GLY A 34 12.85 5.48 -13.52
C GLY A 34 13.35 5.81 -12.11
N CYS A 35 14.34 5.06 -11.59
CA CYS A 35 15.03 5.32 -10.33
C CYS A 35 16.54 5.51 -10.59
N THR A 36 17.10 6.61 -10.08
CA THR A 36 18.52 6.95 -10.22
C THR A 36 19.17 7.10 -8.85
N ILE A 37 20.28 6.40 -8.62
CA ILE A 37 21.10 6.60 -7.42
C ILE A 37 21.95 7.86 -7.59
N ILE A 38 21.72 8.84 -6.73
CA ILE A 38 22.55 10.05 -6.64
C ILE A 38 23.76 9.79 -5.75
N LYS A 39 23.53 9.13 -4.62
CA LYS A 39 24.55 8.79 -3.63
C LYS A 39 24.18 7.47 -2.96
N ALA A 40 25.20 6.68 -2.63
CA ALA A 40 25.06 5.47 -1.83
C ALA A 40 26.17 5.45 -0.78
N VAL A 41 25.80 5.36 0.49
CA VAL A 41 26.74 5.25 1.62
C VAL A 41 26.38 4.01 2.42
N THR A 42 27.34 3.13 2.59
CA THR A 42 27.22 1.96 3.46
C THR A 42 28.03 2.23 4.72
N GLU A 43 27.40 2.09 5.87
CA GLU A 43 28.09 2.18 7.17
C GLU A 43 28.99 0.97 7.38
N ASP A 44 29.98 1.11 8.26
CA ASP A 44 30.83 -0.02 8.64
C ASP A 44 29.97 -1.13 9.28
N ILE A 45 30.36 -2.39 9.05
CA ILE A 45 29.65 -3.53 9.63
C ILE A 45 29.96 -3.60 11.12
N ALA A 46 28.92 -3.59 11.95
CA ALA A 46 29.02 -3.81 13.38
C ALA A 46 28.73 -5.28 13.71
N GLU A 47 29.36 -5.80 14.77
CA GLU A 47 29.08 -7.12 15.34
C GLU A 47 28.54 -6.96 16.77
N GLU A 48 27.33 -7.46 17.01
CA GLU A 48 26.68 -7.47 18.32
C GLU A 48 26.09 -8.86 18.60
N GLU A 49 26.45 -9.45 19.74
CA GLU A 49 25.94 -10.75 20.20
C GLU A 49 26.05 -11.89 19.16
N GLY A 50 27.09 -11.85 18.31
CA GLY A 50 27.32 -12.84 17.24
C GLY A 50 26.48 -12.62 15.97
N ASN A 51 25.81 -11.48 15.85
CA ASN A 51 25.16 -11.02 14.62
C ASN A 51 25.89 -9.81 14.04
N TYR A 52 25.92 -9.75 12.71
CA TYR A 52 26.48 -8.65 11.95
C TYR A 52 25.36 -7.76 11.43
N SER A 53 25.53 -6.43 11.47
CA SER A 53 24.58 -5.47 10.93
C SER A 53 25.28 -4.31 10.22
N THR A 54 24.58 -3.69 9.27
CA THR A 54 25.03 -2.47 8.57
C THR A 54 23.81 -1.73 8.02
N SER A 55 23.98 -0.43 7.82
CA SER A 55 22.98 0.44 7.20
C SER A 55 23.45 0.92 5.84
N LEU A 56 22.52 1.00 4.89
CA LEU A 56 22.70 1.61 3.59
C LEU A 56 21.81 2.85 3.48
N GLU A 57 22.44 4.01 3.29
CA GLU A 57 21.80 5.27 2.91
C GLU A 57 21.85 5.41 1.38
N LEU A 58 20.69 5.59 0.75
CA LEU A 58 20.55 5.80 -0.69
C LEU A 58 19.81 7.11 -0.96
N ASP A 59 20.51 8.09 -1.52
CA ASP A 59 19.88 9.29 -2.08
C ASP A 59 19.39 8.94 -3.49
N LEU A 60 18.08 9.02 -3.71
CA LEU A 60 17.42 8.54 -4.92
C LEU A 60 16.63 9.65 -5.62
N GLU A 61 16.68 9.63 -6.96
CA GLU A 61 15.82 10.41 -7.84
C GLU A 61 14.83 9.50 -8.58
N PHE A 62 13.57 9.89 -8.61
CA PHE A 62 12.49 9.15 -9.26
C PHE A 62 11.81 9.99 -10.35
N GLU A 63 11.44 9.37 -11.45
CA GLU A 63 10.70 10.03 -12.55
C GLU A 63 9.32 10.52 -12.08
N GLY A 64 8.61 9.70 -11.30
CA GLY A 64 7.29 10.02 -10.75
C GLY A 64 6.94 9.26 -9.47
N LEU A 65 5.71 9.48 -8.99
CA LEU A 65 5.20 8.89 -7.75
C LEU A 65 5.16 7.36 -7.80
N GLN A 66 4.83 6.80 -8.96
CA GLN A 66 4.78 5.35 -9.17
C GLN A 66 6.13 4.69 -8.93
N GLU A 67 7.19 5.20 -9.56
CA GLU A 67 8.54 4.65 -9.46
C GLU A 67 9.03 4.73 -8.02
N TYR A 68 8.76 5.85 -7.34
CA TYR A 68 9.03 6.02 -5.91
C TYR A 68 8.32 4.98 -5.04
N LEU A 69 7.00 4.81 -5.19
CA LEU A 69 6.22 3.87 -4.35
C LEU A 69 6.60 2.41 -4.64
N ILE A 70 6.83 2.05 -5.91
CA ILE A 70 7.31 0.70 -6.28
C ILE A 70 8.70 0.44 -5.69
N ALA A 71 9.60 1.42 -5.73
CA ALA A 71 10.91 1.28 -5.11
C ALA A 71 10.80 1.08 -3.59
N ALA A 72 9.93 1.85 -2.91
CA ALA A 72 9.67 1.67 -1.48
C ALA A 72 9.17 0.25 -1.17
N MET A 73 8.25 -0.28 -1.97
CA MET A 73 7.75 -1.67 -1.83
C MET A 73 8.84 -2.72 -2.09
N ARG A 74 9.71 -2.50 -3.07
CA ARG A 74 10.76 -3.48 -3.46
C ARG A 74 11.90 -3.54 -2.48
N PHE A 75 12.34 -2.38 -1.99
CA PHE A 75 13.54 -2.25 -1.18
C PHE A 75 13.23 -2.16 0.31
N ALA A 76 11.96 -1.97 0.67
CA ALA A 76 11.43 -1.98 2.03
C ALA A 76 12.34 -1.22 3.04
N PRO A 77 12.65 0.07 2.77
CA PRO A 77 13.44 0.85 3.71
C PRO A 77 12.72 0.98 5.05
N TYR A 78 13.49 0.96 6.14
CA TYR A 78 12.93 1.15 7.49
C TYR A 78 12.64 2.64 7.77
N ALA A 79 13.33 3.55 7.06
CA ALA A 79 13.06 4.96 7.10
C ALA A 79 13.20 5.58 5.70
N ILE A 80 12.37 6.59 5.43
CA ILE A 80 12.41 7.40 4.22
C ILE A 80 12.40 8.86 4.65
N ILE A 81 13.32 9.64 4.12
CA ILE A 81 13.26 11.11 4.18
C ILE A 81 12.90 11.59 2.79
N PHE A 82 11.74 12.21 2.63
CA PHE A 82 11.34 12.78 1.34
C PHE A 82 11.85 14.23 1.25
N ASP A 83 12.57 14.54 0.16
CA ASP A 83 13.30 15.82 0.05
C ASP A 83 12.62 16.80 -0.91
N SER A 84 12.08 16.32 -2.04
CA SER A 84 11.45 17.21 -3.02
C SER A 84 10.56 16.46 -4.01
N PRO A 85 9.53 17.12 -4.58
CA PRO A 85 9.05 18.48 -4.27
C PRO A 85 8.30 18.55 -2.94
N THR A 86 8.08 19.75 -2.41
CA THR A 86 7.29 19.95 -1.19
C THR A 86 5.80 19.65 -1.38
N LYS A 87 5.32 19.76 -2.63
CA LYS A 87 3.97 19.46 -3.07
C LYS A 87 4.00 18.85 -4.46
N LEU A 88 3.21 17.81 -4.67
CA LEU A 88 2.98 17.16 -5.95
C LEU A 88 1.49 17.25 -6.30
N SER A 89 1.17 17.73 -7.49
CA SER A 89 -0.20 17.79 -7.99
C SER A 89 -0.37 16.74 -9.08
N LEU A 90 -1.39 15.90 -8.96
CA LEU A 90 -1.73 14.85 -9.92
C LEU A 90 -3.20 14.98 -10.30
N THR A 91 -3.54 14.71 -11.55
CA THR A 91 -4.94 14.46 -11.90
C THR A 91 -5.44 13.19 -11.22
N ALA A 92 -6.75 13.07 -11.06
CA ALA A 92 -7.39 11.87 -10.51
C ALA A 92 -6.96 10.60 -11.27
N ASP A 93 -6.86 10.68 -12.60
CA ASP A 93 -6.42 9.56 -13.45
C ASP A 93 -4.96 9.17 -13.18
N GLU A 94 -4.04 10.13 -13.10
CA GLU A 94 -2.63 9.86 -12.79
C GLU A 94 -2.46 9.22 -11.41
N PHE A 95 -3.20 9.69 -10.42
CA PHE A 95 -3.17 9.13 -9.07
C PHE A 95 -3.75 7.70 -9.06
N VAL A 96 -4.94 7.49 -9.63
CA VAL A 96 -5.56 6.15 -9.71
C VAL A 96 -4.69 5.17 -10.50
N LYS A 97 -4.06 5.61 -11.59
CA LYS A 97 -3.13 4.79 -12.38
C LYS A 97 -1.91 4.38 -11.56
N THR A 98 -1.38 5.29 -10.73
CA THR A 98 -0.30 4.98 -9.79
C THR A 98 -0.73 3.87 -8.81
N ILE A 99 -1.90 4.02 -8.17
CA ILE A 99 -2.44 3.02 -7.24
C ILE A 99 -2.74 1.69 -7.94
N ALA A 100 -3.23 1.72 -9.18
CA ALA A 100 -3.48 0.51 -9.98
C ALA A 100 -2.18 -0.24 -10.30
N ASN A 101 -1.08 0.48 -10.57
CA ASN A 101 0.21 -0.14 -10.84
C ASN A 101 0.85 -0.75 -9.57
N ILE A 102 0.65 -0.14 -8.41
CA ILE A 102 0.95 -0.72 -7.09
C ILE A 102 0.18 -2.04 -6.91
N THR A 103 -1.14 -2.00 -7.12
CA THR A 103 -2.00 -3.20 -7.06
C THR A 103 -1.52 -4.31 -8.00
N ALA A 104 -1.16 -3.96 -9.24
CA ALA A 104 -0.68 -4.91 -10.24
C ALA A 104 0.67 -5.53 -9.83
N PHE A 105 1.58 -4.72 -9.29
CA PHE A 105 2.83 -5.21 -8.75
C PHE A 105 2.60 -6.19 -7.58
N THR A 106 1.68 -5.89 -6.66
CA THR A 106 1.30 -6.80 -5.57
C THR A 106 0.71 -8.11 -6.08
N LYS A 107 -0.17 -8.07 -7.09
CA LYS A 107 -0.70 -9.29 -7.75
C LYS A 107 0.43 -10.20 -8.26
N ILE A 108 1.49 -9.62 -8.83
CA ILE A 108 2.66 -10.37 -9.32
C ILE A 108 3.40 -11.04 -8.15
N VAL A 109 3.62 -10.31 -7.06
CA VAL A 109 4.30 -10.84 -5.87
C VAL A 109 3.49 -11.97 -5.23
N PHE A 110 2.18 -11.76 -5.04
CA PHE A 110 1.30 -12.76 -4.47
C PHE A 110 1.30 -14.05 -5.27
N ARG A 111 1.14 -13.95 -6.61
CA ARG A 111 1.19 -15.11 -7.51
C ARG A 111 2.54 -15.82 -7.46
N LYS A 112 3.66 -15.08 -7.42
CA LYS A 112 5.01 -15.65 -7.39
C LYS A 112 5.29 -16.43 -6.10
N HIS A 113 4.69 -16.02 -4.99
CA HIS A 113 4.93 -16.59 -3.67
C HIS A 113 3.76 -17.42 -3.12
N GLY A 114 2.71 -17.65 -3.91
CA GLY A 114 1.54 -18.43 -3.50
C GLY A 114 0.71 -17.77 -2.40
N ILE A 115 0.85 -16.46 -2.21
CA ILE A 115 0.10 -15.69 -1.22
C ILE A 115 -1.29 -15.38 -1.80
N ARG A 116 -2.33 -15.50 -0.99
CA ARG A 116 -3.68 -15.05 -1.32
C ARG A 116 -3.98 -13.78 -0.53
N ALA A 117 -4.70 -12.84 -1.14
CA ALA A 117 -5.30 -11.76 -0.39
C ALA A 117 -6.35 -12.39 0.56
N ILE A 118 -6.23 -12.12 1.85
CA ILE A 118 -7.16 -12.64 2.86
C ILE A 118 -7.92 -11.44 3.40
N LEU A 119 -9.24 -11.41 3.18
CA LEU A 119 -10.10 -10.54 3.97
C LEU A 119 -10.14 -11.09 5.39
N SER A 120 -9.85 -10.25 6.36
CA SER A 120 -9.88 -10.63 7.76
C SER A 120 -11.29 -11.06 8.13
N LYS A 121 -11.45 -12.29 8.62
CA LYS A 121 -12.73 -12.74 9.17
C LYS A 121 -13.06 -11.85 10.37
N ALA A 122 -14.22 -11.19 10.34
CA ALA A 122 -14.66 -10.33 11.41
C ALA A 122 -14.84 -11.15 12.72
N PRO A 123 -14.19 -10.76 13.84
CA PRO A 123 -14.56 -11.25 15.16
C PRO A 123 -16.06 -11.01 15.40
N GLU A 124 -16.77 -11.97 16.00
CA GLU A 124 -18.23 -11.90 16.18
C GLU A 124 -18.68 -10.62 16.91
N ASP A 125 -17.88 -10.13 17.85
CA ASP A 125 -18.13 -8.93 18.66
C ASP A 125 -17.88 -7.60 17.93
N LYS A 126 -17.28 -7.63 16.73
CA LYS A 126 -16.96 -6.45 15.91
C LYS A 126 -17.61 -6.48 14.53
N GLN A 127 -18.57 -7.38 14.30
CA GLN A 127 -19.30 -7.44 13.04
C GLN A 127 -20.21 -6.21 12.88
N LYS A 128 -19.92 -5.40 11.86
CA LYS A 128 -20.82 -4.36 11.38
C LYS A 128 -21.96 -5.01 10.59
N ASN A 129 -23.18 -4.49 10.71
CA ASN A 129 -24.32 -4.99 9.95
C ASN A 129 -24.22 -4.52 8.48
N PRO A 130 -24.16 -5.43 7.49
CA PRO A 130 -24.16 -5.06 6.06
C PRO A 130 -25.34 -4.16 5.66
N ASP A 131 -26.50 -4.35 6.29
CA ASP A 131 -27.72 -3.58 5.98
C ASP A 131 -27.58 -2.09 6.27
N ASP A 132 -26.68 -1.69 7.19
CA ASP A 132 -26.41 -0.27 7.50
C ASP A 132 -25.83 0.51 6.31
N TYR A 133 -25.34 -0.20 5.29
CA TYR A 133 -24.69 0.36 4.10
C TYR A 133 -25.39 -0.05 2.80
N ALA A 134 -26.49 -0.80 2.90
CA ALA A 134 -27.29 -1.23 1.77
C ALA A 134 -28.30 -0.14 1.36
N GLY A 135 -28.63 -0.06 0.07
CA GLY A 135 -29.65 0.87 -0.45
C GLY A 135 -29.11 1.94 -1.40
N GLU A 136 -30.01 2.70 -2.04
CA GLU A 136 -29.61 3.66 -3.06
C GLU A 136 -29.02 4.95 -2.49
N GLU A 137 -29.56 5.43 -1.37
CA GLU A 137 -29.19 6.72 -0.74
C GLU A 137 -27.90 6.66 0.10
N GLY A 138 -27.47 5.46 0.52
CA GLY A 138 -26.30 5.30 1.40
C GLY A 138 -26.54 5.79 2.83
N LYS A 139 -25.48 5.77 3.65
CA LYS A 139 -25.53 6.07 5.08
C LYS A 139 -25.32 7.55 5.43
N LEU A 140 -24.61 8.28 4.55
CA LEU A 140 -24.24 9.68 4.80
C LEU A 140 -25.21 10.59 4.07
N THR A 141 -25.62 11.67 4.74
CA THR A 141 -26.39 12.77 4.15
C THR A 141 -25.54 13.59 3.18
N GLU A 142 -26.19 14.41 2.34
CA GLU A 142 -25.49 15.31 1.41
C GLU A 142 -24.60 16.32 2.17
N GLU A 143 -25.08 16.88 3.28
CA GLU A 143 -24.31 17.81 4.13
C GLU A 143 -23.06 17.14 4.73
N GLU A 144 -23.16 15.87 5.16
CA GLU A 144 -21.99 15.12 5.62
C GLU A 144 -21.00 14.87 4.49
N ILE A 145 -21.48 14.49 3.30
CA ILE A 145 -20.65 14.27 2.11
C ILE A 145 -19.88 15.54 1.75
N GLU A 146 -20.58 16.68 1.65
CA GLU A 146 -19.96 17.99 1.42
C GLU A 146 -18.93 18.30 2.50
N GLY A 147 -19.25 18.05 3.77
CA GLY A 147 -18.33 18.23 4.89
C GLY A 147 -17.03 17.41 4.79
N TYR A 148 -17.09 16.16 4.33
CA TYR A 148 -15.89 15.35 4.07
C TYR A 148 -15.05 15.93 2.92
N LEU A 149 -15.71 16.32 1.82
CA LEU A 149 -15.05 16.85 0.63
C LEU A 149 -14.37 18.21 0.90
N ASP A 150 -15.05 19.11 1.62
CA ASP A 150 -14.51 20.42 2.01
C ASP A 150 -13.29 20.29 2.94
N GLN A 151 -13.22 19.21 3.71
CA GLN A 151 -12.07 18.86 4.55
C GLN A 151 -10.96 18.12 3.77
N GLY A 152 -11.13 17.94 2.46
CA GLY A 152 -10.12 17.38 1.56
C GLY A 152 -10.15 15.85 1.45
N ALA A 153 -11.25 15.18 1.82
CA ALA A 153 -11.35 13.75 1.67
C ALA A 153 -11.40 13.32 0.19
N LEU A 154 -10.71 12.22 -0.11
CA LEU A 154 -10.88 11.48 -1.36
C LEU A 154 -12.21 10.72 -1.30
N ARG A 155 -13.08 10.93 -2.29
CA ARG A 155 -14.28 10.13 -2.51
C ARG A 155 -13.97 9.07 -3.55
N VAL A 156 -13.95 7.82 -3.12
CA VAL A 156 -13.55 6.68 -3.96
C VAL A 156 -14.67 5.67 -4.09
N LYS A 157 -14.69 4.99 -5.23
CA LYS A 157 -15.43 3.77 -5.45
C LYS A 157 -14.46 2.64 -5.73
N ILE A 158 -14.59 1.56 -4.98
CA ILE A 158 -13.70 0.40 -5.07
C ILE A 158 -14.55 -0.84 -5.28
N VAL A 159 -14.09 -1.72 -6.19
CA VAL A 159 -14.69 -3.03 -6.42
C VAL A 159 -13.68 -4.11 -6.14
N VAL A 160 -14.03 -5.04 -5.26
CA VAL A 160 -13.18 -6.16 -4.85
C VAL A 160 -13.86 -7.49 -5.14
N GLN A 161 -13.04 -8.52 -5.33
CA GLN A 161 -13.51 -9.90 -5.39
C GLN A 161 -13.34 -10.54 -4.01
N ALA A 162 -14.37 -11.20 -3.52
CA ALA A 162 -14.39 -11.90 -2.25
C ALA A 162 -14.96 -13.32 -2.40
N GLU A 163 -14.61 -14.19 -1.46
CA GLU A 163 -15.18 -15.53 -1.33
C GLU A 163 -16.37 -15.51 -0.36
N GLY A 164 -17.27 -16.50 -0.48
CA GLY A 164 -18.45 -16.63 0.38
C GLY A 164 -19.69 -15.94 -0.17
N SER A 165 -20.76 -15.97 0.61
CA SER A 165 -22.03 -15.30 0.31
C SER A 165 -21.88 -13.76 0.28
N GLU A 166 -22.87 -13.06 -0.26
CA GLU A 166 -22.89 -11.59 -0.28
C GLU A 166 -22.77 -10.97 1.12
N GLU A 167 -23.45 -11.56 2.10
CA GLU A 167 -23.41 -11.12 3.49
C GLU A 167 -22.02 -11.35 4.10
N GLU A 168 -21.45 -12.56 3.97
CA GLU A 168 -20.13 -12.89 4.50
C GLU A 168 -19.03 -12.05 3.86
N ALA A 169 -19.06 -11.89 2.54
CA ALA A 169 -18.11 -11.06 1.80
C ALA A 169 -18.15 -9.61 2.28
N THR A 170 -19.34 -9.05 2.48
CA THR A 170 -19.52 -7.68 2.96
C THR A 170 -19.02 -7.51 4.40
N LYS A 171 -19.35 -8.47 5.30
CA LYS A 171 -18.85 -8.46 6.69
C LYS A 171 -17.33 -8.52 6.76
N ASN A 172 -16.72 -9.44 6.02
CA ASN A 172 -15.26 -9.62 6.00
C ASN A 172 -14.55 -8.40 5.40
N LEU A 173 -15.15 -7.76 4.39
CA LEU A 173 -14.63 -6.52 3.85
C LEU A 173 -14.70 -5.41 4.91
N LEU A 174 -15.85 -5.21 5.55
CA LEU A 174 -16.03 -4.19 6.60
C LEU A 174 -15.09 -4.35 7.80
N SER A 175 -14.70 -5.58 8.16
CA SER A 175 -13.68 -5.84 9.19
C SER A 175 -12.24 -5.66 8.73
N THR A 176 -12.01 -5.66 7.42
CA THR A 176 -10.68 -5.39 6.84
C THR A 176 -10.45 -3.89 6.68
N LEU A 177 -11.51 -3.10 6.51
CA LEU A 177 -11.42 -1.63 6.42
C LEU A 177 -11.02 -1.02 7.77
N GLY A 178 -10.06 -0.10 7.73
CA GLY A 178 -9.62 0.68 8.89
C GLY A 178 -10.68 1.69 9.37
N TYR A 179 -10.40 2.31 10.52
CA TYR A 179 -11.28 3.35 11.10
C TYR A 179 -11.26 4.66 10.32
N ASP A 180 -10.25 4.86 9.49
CA ASP A 180 -10.01 5.97 8.59
C ASP A 180 -10.77 5.85 7.25
N VAL A 181 -11.54 4.77 7.07
CA VAL A 181 -12.37 4.54 5.89
C VAL A 181 -13.85 4.77 6.23
N PHE A 182 -14.40 5.88 5.73
CA PHE A 182 -15.80 6.24 5.94
C PHE A 182 -16.67 5.67 4.82
N VAL A 183 -17.18 4.46 5.02
CA VAL A 183 -18.06 3.80 4.05
C VAL A 183 -19.41 4.50 4.01
N HIS A 184 -19.76 5.00 2.82
CA HIS A 184 -21.06 5.61 2.56
C HIS A 184 -22.08 4.59 2.07
N LYS A 185 -21.68 3.71 1.13
CA LYS A 185 -22.59 2.74 0.50
C LYS A 185 -21.86 1.51 0.04
N MET A 186 -22.52 0.35 0.10
CA MET A 186 -21.99 -0.92 -0.38
C MET A 186 -23.04 -1.69 -1.20
N LYS A 187 -22.56 -2.47 -2.16
CA LYS A 187 -23.38 -3.43 -2.91
C LYS A 187 -22.57 -4.67 -3.20
N ALA A 188 -23.09 -5.82 -2.81
CA ALA A 188 -22.54 -7.12 -3.15
C ALA A 188 -23.36 -7.75 -4.29
N SER A 189 -22.71 -8.59 -5.09
CA SER A 189 -23.35 -9.41 -6.12
C SER A 189 -22.61 -10.72 -6.28
N ASN A 190 -23.32 -11.82 -6.08
CA ASN A 190 -22.81 -13.16 -6.33
C ASN A 190 -22.77 -13.45 -7.85
N MET A 191 -21.60 -13.85 -8.34
CA MET A 191 -21.31 -14.14 -9.76
C MET A 191 -21.13 -15.65 -9.99
N GLY A 192 -21.65 -16.50 -9.11
CA GLY A 192 -21.51 -17.96 -9.13
C GLY A 192 -20.41 -18.43 -8.18
N ASP A 193 -19.15 -18.45 -8.66
CA ASP A 193 -17.99 -18.92 -7.90
C ASP A 193 -17.37 -17.86 -6.98
N LYS A 194 -17.79 -16.60 -7.16
CA LYS A 194 -17.19 -15.41 -6.54
C LYS A 194 -18.26 -14.40 -6.19
N THR A 195 -17.98 -13.57 -5.19
CA THR A 195 -18.80 -12.42 -4.86
C THR A 195 -18.03 -11.13 -5.15
N LEU A 196 -18.64 -10.23 -5.92
CA LEU A 196 -18.12 -8.88 -6.12
C LEU A 196 -18.73 -7.97 -5.07
N VAL A 197 -17.90 -7.18 -4.40
CA VAL A 197 -18.35 -6.15 -3.47
C VAL A 197 -17.86 -4.81 -3.96
N ALA A 198 -18.79 -3.93 -4.28
CA ALA A 198 -18.53 -2.54 -4.64
C ALA A 198 -18.87 -1.66 -3.43
N PHE A 199 -18.00 -0.69 -3.11
CA PHE A 199 -18.27 0.26 -2.04
C PHE A 199 -17.81 1.66 -2.40
N HIS A 200 -18.55 2.64 -1.89
CA HIS A 200 -18.24 4.05 -1.96
C HIS A 200 -17.76 4.48 -0.57
N ALA A 201 -16.62 5.14 -0.51
CA ALA A 201 -16.03 5.56 0.75
C ALA A 201 -15.31 6.90 0.63
N PHE A 202 -15.14 7.55 1.77
CA PHE A 202 -14.32 8.74 1.94
C PHE A 202 -13.07 8.41 2.75
N MET A 203 -11.93 9.02 2.38
CA MET A 203 -10.64 8.84 3.04
C MET A 203 -9.88 10.16 3.02
N TYR A 204 -9.38 10.62 4.17
CA TYR A 204 -8.56 11.84 4.22
C TYR A 204 -7.14 11.60 3.73
N GLU A 205 -6.57 10.44 4.06
CA GLU A 205 -5.16 10.17 3.80
C GLU A 205 -4.97 9.36 2.51
N PRO A 206 -4.19 9.85 1.54
CA PRO A 206 -3.85 9.11 0.32
C PRO A 206 -3.20 7.75 0.57
N LYS A 207 -2.48 7.59 1.70
CA LYS A 207 -1.86 6.32 2.11
C LYS A 207 -2.89 5.22 2.38
N THR A 208 -4.06 5.57 2.91
CA THR A 208 -5.15 4.62 3.15
C THR A 208 -5.58 3.94 1.86
N LEU A 209 -5.68 4.70 0.75
CA LEU A 209 -6.02 4.10 -0.55
C LEU A 209 -4.89 3.21 -1.08
N ALA A 210 -3.63 3.61 -0.90
CA ALA A 210 -2.47 2.80 -1.29
C ALA A 210 -2.42 1.48 -0.50
N GLU A 211 -2.66 1.53 0.81
CA GLU A 211 -2.73 0.38 1.70
C GLU A 211 -3.87 -0.57 1.31
N LEU A 212 -5.09 -0.05 1.08
CA LEU A 212 -6.20 -0.88 0.62
C LEU A 212 -5.93 -1.52 -0.75
N SER A 213 -5.17 -0.85 -1.61
CA SER A 213 -4.83 -1.37 -2.95
C SER A 213 -4.01 -2.66 -2.88
N ILE A 214 -3.17 -2.82 -1.83
CA ILE A 214 -2.35 -4.01 -1.62
C ILE A 214 -3.03 -5.05 -0.70
N LYS A 215 -3.89 -4.61 0.23
CA LYS A 215 -4.66 -5.50 1.11
C LYS A 215 -5.82 -6.17 0.39
N LEU A 216 -6.60 -5.40 -0.37
CA LEU A 216 -7.85 -5.85 -0.99
C LEU A 216 -7.65 -6.33 -2.42
N ILE A 217 -6.55 -5.93 -3.08
CA ILE A 217 -6.24 -6.30 -4.46
C ILE A 217 -7.43 -6.01 -5.40
N PRO A 218 -7.91 -4.74 -5.45
CA PRO A 218 -9.16 -4.42 -6.12
C PRO A 218 -9.12 -4.74 -7.62
N ILE A 219 -10.32 -4.95 -8.16
CA ILE A 219 -10.56 -5.08 -9.60
C ILE A 219 -10.69 -3.69 -10.23
N LEU A 220 -11.35 -2.76 -9.52
CA LEU A 220 -11.57 -1.39 -9.96
C LEU A 220 -11.35 -0.43 -8.79
N ILE A 221 -10.69 0.69 -9.08
CA ILE A 221 -10.64 1.87 -8.24
C ILE A 221 -11.05 3.04 -9.13
N GLU A 222 -12.00 3.83 -8.67
CA GLU A 222 -12.43 5.08 -9.30
C GLU A 222 -12.34 6.17 -8.24
N LEU A 223 -11.58 7.23 -8.51
CA LEU A 223 -11.58 8.44 -7.71
C LEU A 223 -12.65 9.37 -8.29
N ILE A 224 -13.74 9.54 -7.54
CA ILE A 224 -14.88 10.37 -7.94
C ILE A 224 -14.51 11.85 -7.73
N GLU A 225 -13.98 12.17 -6.54
CA GLU A 225 -13.55 13.51 -6.15
C GLU A 225 -12.31 13.39 -5.24
N PRO A 226 -11.37 14.36 -5.28
CA PRO A 226 -11.31 15.51 -6.18
C PRO A 226 -10.77 15.16 -7.58
N GLU A 227 -10.96 16.05 -8.56
CA GLU A 227 -10.39 15.90 -9.92
C GLU A 227 -8.85 16.00 -9.93
N THR A 228 -8.28 16.69 -8.93
CA THR A 228 -6.84 16.83 -8.74
C THR A 228 -6.49 16.47 -7.30
N VAL A 229 -5.53 15.56 -7.13
CA VAL A 229 -4.98 15.15 -5.84
C VAL A 229 -3.70 15.92 -5.60
N GLU A 230 -3.67 16.65 -4.49
CA GLU A 230 -2.49 17.36 -4.03
C GLU A 230 -1.83 16.60 -2.89
N LEU A 231 -0.60 16.16 -3.09
CA LEU A 231 0.18 15.43 -2.10
C LEU A 231 1.25 16.34 -1.52
N SER A 232 1.24 16.51 -0.21
CA SER A 232 2.36 17.09 0.51
C SER A 232 3.55 16.13 0.60
N MET A 233 4.73 16.67 0.87
CA MET A 233 5.94 15.89 1.18
C MET A 233 5.72 14.83 2.27
N LEU A 234 5.00 15.19 3.34
CA LEU A 234 4.68 14.25 4.42
C LEU A 234 3.79 13.11 3.93
N GLN A 235 2.75 13.40 3.15
CA GLN A 235 1.88 12.37 2.59
C GLN A 235 2.63 11.44 1.65
N MET A 236 3.54 11.97 0.81
CA MET A 236 4.37 11.13 -0.06
C MET A 236 5.28 10.21 0.77
N GLN A 237 5.94 10.75 1.80
CA GLN A 237 6.77 9.97 2.72
C GLN A 237 5.97 8.88 3.44
N ASP A 238 4.80 9.23 3.99
CA ASP A 238 3.90 8.32 4.68
C ASP A 238 3.43 7.18 3.76
N MET A 239 3.06 7.49 2.52
CA MET A 239 2.69 6.47 1.53
C MET A 239 3.84 5.50 1.27
N GLY A 240 5.07 6.00 1.11
CA GLY A 240 6.26 5.17 0.90
C GLY A 240 6.54 4.26 2.11
N LEU A 241 6.48 4.81 3.32
CA LEU A 241 6.72 4.06 4.57
C LEU A 241 5.66 2.99 4.82
N GLU A 242 4.39 3.30 4.61
CA GLU A 242 3.28 2.35 4.78
C GLU A 242 3.45 1.15 3.84
N LEU A 243 3.74 1.42 2.57
CA LEU A 243 3.96 0.37 1.57
C LEU A 243 5.25 -0.43 1.83
N ALA A 244 6.33 0.23 2.28
CA ALA A 244 7.57 -0.44 2.66
C ALA A 244 7.35 -1.40 3.84
N SER A 245 6.63 -0.96 4.88
CA SER A 245 6.29 -1.76 6.05
C SER A 245 5.44 -2.98 5.66
N ALA A 246 4.37 -2.77 4.88
CA ALA A 246 3.53 -3.86 4.42
C ALA A 246 4.32 -4.89 3.59
N TYR A 247 5.28 -4.45 2.77
CA TYR A 247 6.10 -5.35 1.97
C TYR A 247 7.17 -6.08 2.78
N PHE A 248 7.70 -5.46 3.84
CA PHE A 248 8.56 -6.13 4.79
C PHE A 248 7.83 -7.30 5.47
N GLU A 249 6.58 -7.07 5.93
CA GLU A 249 5.74 -8.13 6.50
C GLU A 249 5.41 -9.23 5.47
N LEU A 250 5.04 -8.85 4.25
CA LEU A 250 4.76 -9.80 3.17
C LEU A 250 5.97 -10.66 2.81
N ALA A 251 7.18 -10.08 2.80
CA ALA A 251 8.41 -10.83 2.57
C ALA A 251 8.64 -11.86 3.68
N HIS A 252 8.35 -11.51 4.94
CA HIS A 252 8.41 -12.43 6.06
C HIS A 252 7.41 -13.59 5.92
N LEU A 253 6.14 -13.29 5.60
CA LEU A 253 5.12 -14.32 5.33
C LEU A 253 5.51 -15.24 4.16
N ALA A 254 6.07 -14.67 3.10
CA ALA A 254 6.55 -15.42 1.93
C ALA A 254 7.69 -16.39 2.29
N TYR A 255 8.55 -16.02 3.23
CA TYR A 255 9.63 -16.87 3.72
C TYR A 255 9.08 -18.02 4.57
N LEU A 256 8.14 -17.74 5.48
CA LEU A 256 7.49 -18.76 6.29
C LEU A 256 6.75 -19.80 5.43
N ASN A 257 6.01 -19.37 4.41
CA ASN A 257 5.29 -20.27 3.49
C ASN A 257 6.20 -21.16 2.62
N LYS A 258 7.49 -20.81 2.48
CA LYS A 258 8.48 -21.61 1.74
C LYS A 258 9.23 -22.60 2.63
N SER A 259 9.14 -22.47 3.93
CA SER A 259 9.80 -23.36 4.88
C SER A 259 8.87 -24.54 5.13
N PRO A 260 9.19 -25.78 4.69
CA PRO A 260 8.37 -26.93 5.04
C PRO A 260 8.41 -27.09 6.56
N SER A 261 7.21 -27.15 7.17
CA SER A 261 7.01 -27.73 8.50
C SER A 261 7.46 -29.18 8.53
#